data_AF-A0A212CKM6-F1
#
_entry.id   AF-A0A212CKM6-F1
#
_cell.length_a   1.000
_cell.length_b   1.000
_cell.length_c   1.000
_cell.angle_alpha   90.00
_cell.angle_beta   90.00
_cell.angle_gamma   90.00
#
_symmetry.space_group_name_H-M   'P 1'
#
loop_
_entity.id
_entity.type
_entity.pdbx_description
1 polymer ?
#
loop_
_entity_poly.entity_id
_entity_poly.type
_entity_poly.pdbx_seq_one_letter_code
_entity_poly.pdbx_strand_id
1 'polypeptide(L)'
;LLEPVCHQLFEFYRSGEEQLLRFTLQFLPELIWCYLAVSASRNVHSSGCIEALLLGVYNLEIVDKQGHSKVLSFTIPSLSKPSVYHEPSSIGSMALTESALSQHGLSKVVYSGPHPQREMLTAQNRYT
;
A
#
# COMPACT_ATOMS: atom_id res chain seq x y z
N LEU A 1 -27.95 -10.38 2.56
CA LEU A 1 -26.91 -11.42 2.28
C LEU A 1 -25.52 -10.82 2.14
N LEU A 2 -25.34 -9.67 1.46
CA LEU A 2 -24.01 -9.07 1.26
C LEU A 2 -23.36 -8.55 2.55
N GLU A 3 -24.12 -7.89 3.42
CA GLU A 3 -23.61 -7.32 4.67
C GLU A 3 -22.88 -8.32 5.59
N PRO A 4 -23.43 -9.51 5.92
CA PRO A 4 -22.69 -10.48 6.74
C PRO A 4 -21.44 -11.03 6.03
N VAL A 5 -21.43 -11.07 4.70
CA VAL A 5 -20.23 -11.45 3.93
C VAL A 5 -19.17 -10.37 4.05
N CYS A 6 -19.51 -9.09 3.85
CA CYS A 6 -18.57 -7.99 4.03
C CYS A 6 -18.00 -7.95 5.46
N HIS A 7 -18.85 -8.18 6.46
CA HIS A 7 -18.41 -8.26 7.85
C HIS A 7 -17.46 -9.44 8.09
N GLN A 8 -17.78 -10.63 7.58
CA GLN A 8 -16.91 -11.80 7.72
C GLN A 8 -15.56 -11.61 7.03
N LEU A 9 -15.54 -11.00 5.83
CA LEU A 9 -14.32 -10.66 5.11
C LEU A 9 -13.45 -9.67 5.88
N PHE A 10 -14.08 -8.71 6.57
CA PHE A 10 -13.37 -7.78 7.44
C PHE A 10 -12.75 -8.48 8.65
N GLU A 11 -13.49 -9.36 9.32
CA GLU A 11 -12.97 -10.15 10.46
C GLU A 11 -11.82 -11.07 10.02
N PHE A 12 -11.92 -11.69 8.84
CA PHE A 12 -10.82 -12.44 8.23
C PHE A 12 -9.57 -11.58 8.04
N TYR A 13 -9.73 -10.36 7.50
CA TYR A 13 -8.62 -9.44 7.30
C TYR A 13 -7.99 -9.00 8.62
N ARG A 14 -8.82 -8.67 9.61
CA ARG A 14 -8.42 -8.19 10.93
C ARG A 14 -7.69 -9.24 11.76
N SER A 15 -7.95 -10.53 11.52
CA SER A 15 -7.34 -11.64 12.27
C SER A 15 -5.81 -11.67 12.21
N GLY A 16 -5.20 -11.11 11.15
CA GLY A 16 -3.77 -11.19 10.89
C GLY A 16 -3.28 -12.53 10.36
N GLU A 17 -4.17 -13.51 10.13
CA GLU A 17 -3.82 -14.79 9.52
C GLU A 17 -3.60 -14.62 8.01
N GLU A 18 -2.39 -14.94 7.52
CA GLU A 18 -2.01 -14.67 6.11
C GLU A 18 -2.95 -15.31 5.08
N GLN A 19 -3.48 -16.50 5.38
CA GLN A 19 -4.39 -17.20 4.46
C GLN A 19 -5.74 -16.47 4.35
N LEU A 20 -6.28 -16.01 5.48
CA LEU A 20 -7.52 -15.26 5.54
C LEU A 20 -7.38 -13.85 4.94
N LEU A 21 -6.23 -13.21 5.17
CA LEU A 21 -5.84 -11.97 4.50
C LEU A 21 -5.86 -12.11 2.98
N ARG A 22 -5.14 -13.10 2.43
CA ARG A 22 -5.11 -13.37 0.98
C ARG A 22 -6.49 -13.73 0.44
N PHE A 23 -7.26 -14.50 1.20
CA PHE A 23 -8.63 -14.85 0.86
C PHE A 23 -9.52 -13.61 0.73
N THR A 24 -9.43 -12.64 1.63
CA THR A 24 -10.18 -11.38 1.50
C THR A 24 -9.65 -10.52 0.35
N LEU A 25 -8.31 -10.43 0.18
CA LEU A 25 -7.67 -9.63 -0.87
C LEU A 25 -8.08 -10.03 -2.29
N GLN A 26 -8.34 -11.32 -2.55
CA GLN A 26 -8.72 -11.78 -3.89
C GLN A 26 -10.05 -11.17 -4.38
N PHE A 27 -10.93 -10.74 -3.47
CA PHE A 27 -12.23 -10.15 -3.81
C PHE A 27 -12.19 -8.62 -3.91
N LEU A 28 -11.10 -7.97 -3.48
CA LEU A 28 -11.00 -6.50 -3.51
C LEU A 28 -11.24 -5.89 -4.89
N PRO A 29 -10.69 -6.43 -6.01
CA PRO A 29 -10.93 -5.84 -7.32
C PRO A 29 -12.43 -5.79 -7.68
N GLU A 30 -13.16 -6.87 -7.43
CA GLU A 30 -14.59 -6.95 -7.69
C GLU A 30 -15.39 -6.02 -6.76
N LEU A 31 -15.04 -5.98 -5.47
CA LEU A 31 -15.67 -5.10 -4.48
C LEU A 31 -15.46 -3.62 -4.83
N ILE A 32 -14.25 -3.24 -5.27
CA ILE A 32 -13.94 -1.87 -5.72
C ILE A 32 -14.77 -1.54 -6.96
N TRP A 33 -14.85 -2.46 -7.93
CA TRP A 33 -15.70 -2.26 -9.11
C TRP A 33 -17.16 -2.04 -8.72
N CYS A 34 -17.74 -2.90 -7.88
CA CYS A 34 -19.11 -2.74 -7.38
C CYS A 34 -19.30 -1.40 -6.68
N TYR A 35 -18.38 -1.00 -5.80
CA TYR A 35 -18.43 0.29 -5.11
C TYR A 35 -18.43 1.47 -6.09
N LEU A 36 -17.53 1.47 -7.08
CA LEU A 36 -17.42 2.55 -8.06
C LEU A 36 -18.62 2.61 -9.00
N ALA A 37 -19.13 1.46 -9.45
CA ALA A 37 -20.31 1.36 -10.32
C ALA A 37 -21.58 1.86 -9.61
N VAL A 38 -21.79 1.47 -8.34
CA VAL A 38 -22.91 1.97 -7.53
C VAL A 38 -22.77 3.47 -7.24
N SER A 39 -21.55 3.93 -6.93
CA SER A 39 -21.27 5.35 -6.71
C SER A 39 -21.59 6.20 -7.96
N ALA A 40 -21.33 5.69 -9.16
CA ALA A 40 -21.61 6.39 -10.41
C ALA A 40 -23.13 6.47 -10.72
N SER A 41 -23.91 5.45 -10.33
CA SER A 41 -25.35 5.37 -10.60
C SER A 41 -26.23 6.11 -9.58
N ARG A 42 -25.63 6.75 -8.55
CA ARG A 42 -26.31 7.44 -7.44
C ARG A 42 -27.32 6.57 -6.67
N ASN A 43 -27.24 5.24 -6.81
CA ASN A 43 -28.11 4.31 -6.11
C ASN A 43 -27.50 3.94 -4.74
N VAL A 44 -27.44 4.93 -3.86
CA VAL A 44 -26.67 4.92 -2.59
C VAL A 44 -27.15 3.87 -1.59
N HIS A 45 -28.36 3.33 -1.75
CA HIS A 45 -28.97 2.45 -0.76
C HIS A 45 -28.38 1.02 -0.70
N SER A 46 -27.43 0.66 -1.57
CA SER A 46 -26.96 -0.74 -1.70
C SER A 46 -25.47 -1.00 -1.45
N SER A 47 -24.63 0.01 -1.15
CA SER A 47 -23.15 -0.18 -1.09
C SER A 47 -22.46 0.12 0.25
N GLY A 48 -23.18 0.51 1.30
CA GLY A 48 -22.57 0.94 2.56
C GLY A 48 -21.68 -0.12 3.24
N CYS A 49 -22.04 -1.40 3.13
CA CYS A 49 -21.23 -2.49 3.68
C CYS A 49 -19.91 -2.73 2.90
N ILE A 50 -19.92 -2.55 1.58
CA ILE A 50 -18.70 -2.61 0.76
C ILE A 50 -17.78 -1.44 1.12
N GLU A 51 -18.34 -0.24 1.20
CA GLU A 51 -17.60 0.96 1.60
C GLU A 51 -16.95 0.79 2.99
N ALA A 52 -17.70 0.31 3.98
CA ALA A 52 -17.19 0.05 5.31
C ALA A 52 -16.06 -0.99 5.32
N LEU A 53 -16.18 -2.07 4.54
CA LEU A 53 -15.13 -3.07 4.37
C LEU A 53 -13.86 -2.45 3.76
N LEU A 54 -13.99 -1.73 2.64
CA LEU A 54 -12.84 -1.11 1.95
C LEU A 54 -12.14 -0.09 2.84
N LEU A 55 -12.91 0.75 3.53
CA LEU A 55 -12.39 1.75 4.47
C LEU A 55 -11.70 1.10 5.67
N GLY A 56 -12.28 0.04 6.23
CA GLY A 56 -11.71 -0.74 7.32
C GLY A 56 -10.38 -1.39 6.92
N VAL A 57 -10.33 -2.01 5.75
CA VAL A 57 -9.10 -2.60 5.19
C VAL A 57 -8.04 -1.53 4.97
N TYR A 58 -8.40 -0.39 4.38
CA TYR A 58 -7.49 0.75 4.22
C TYR A 58 -6.88 1.19 5.55
N ASN A 59 -7.72 1.44 6.56
CA ASN A 59 -7.29 1.90 7.87
C ASN A 59 -6.37 0.89 8.58
N LEU A 60 -6.58 -0.41 8.38
CA LEU A 60 -5.68 -1.46 8.89
C LEU A 60 -4.34 -1.50 8.14
N GLU A 61 -4.31 -1.21 6.84
CA GLU A 61 -3.08 -1.28 6.04
C GLU A 61 -2.15 -0.08 6.17
N ILE A 62 -2.69 1.10 6.49
CA ILE A 62 -1.89 2.33 6.65
C ILE A 62 -1.17 2.40 7.99
N VAL A 63 -1.41 1.46 8.90
CA VAL A 63 -0.70 1.33 10.17
C VAL A 63 0.25 0.13 10.14
N ASP A 64 1.40 0.24 10.80
CA ASP A 64 2.31 -0.88 10.98
C ASP A 64 1.86 -1.79 12.14
N LYS A 65 2.59 -2.90 12.35
CA LYS A 65 2.30 -3.86 13.44
C LYS A 65 2.45 -3.25 14.84
N GLN A 66 3.09 -2.09 14.96
CA GLN A 66 3.29 -1.35 16.20
C GLN A 66 2.26 -0.22 16.37
N GLY A 67 1.37 -0.01 15.39
CA GLY A 67 0.34 1.03 15.40
C GLY A 67 0.82 2.39 14.91
N HIS A 68 2.03 2.51 14.35
CA HIS A 68 2.50 3.77 13.75
C HIS A 68 2.05 3.90 12.30
N SER A 69 2.00 5.13 11.80
CA SER A 69 1.71 5.37 10.38
C SER A 69 2.79 4.76 9.49
N LYS A 70 2.38 3.88 8.59
CA LYS A 70 3.26 3.14 7.68
C LYS A 70 3.79 4.08 6.60
N VAL A 71 5.12 4.13 6.47
CA VAL A 71 5.81 4.86 5.41
C VAL A 71 6.61 3.87 4.55
N LEU A 72 6.17 3.70 3.32
CA LEU A 72 6.80 2.79 2.37
C LEU A 72 7.91 3.51 1.62
N SER A 73 9.11 2.96 1.72
CA SER A 73 10.33 3.55 1.20
C SER A 73 11.30 2.47 0.76
N PHE A 74 12.12 2.79 -0.24
CA PHE A 74 13.19 1.94 -0.70
C PHE A 74 14.46 2.75 -0.89
N THR A 75 15.59 2.06 -0.92
CA THR A 75 16.90 2.67 -1.16
C THR A 75 17.24 2.52 -2.62
N ILE A 76 17.59 3.63 -3.28
CA ILE A 76 18.06 3.60 -4.66
C ILE A 76 19.45 2.94 -4.69
N PRO A 77 19.64 1.81 -5.39
CA PRO A 77 20.95 1.17 -5.50
C PRO A 77 21.96 2.09 -6.20
N SER A 78 23.23 1.95 -5.85
CA SER A 78 24.31 2.69 -6.49
C SER A 78 25.41 1.74 -6.94
N LEU A 79 25.91 1.95 -8.16
CA LEU A 79 27.09 1.23 -8.66
C LEU A 79 28.37 1.65 -7.92
N SER A 80 28.41 2.84 -7.32
CA SER A 80 29.51 3.33 -6.48
C SER A 80 29.55 2.69 -5.08
N LYS A 81 28.60 1.82 -4.75
CA LYS A 81 28.55 1.10 -3.47
C LYS A 81 28.61 -0.40 -3.76
N PRO A 82 29.35 -1.18 -2.96
CA PRO A 82 29.34 -2.63 -3.08
C PRO A 82 27.93 -3.18 -2.90
N SER A 83 27.61 -4.23 -3.65
CA SER A 83 26.34 -4.94 -3.54
C SER A 83 26.57 -6.45 -3.53
N VAL A 84 25.51 -7.22 -3.30
CA VAL A 84 25.55 -8.70 -3.37
C VAL A 84 26.02 -9.19 -4.74
N TYR A 85 25.88 -8.37 -5.79
CA TYR A 85 26.15 -8.78 -7.17
C TYR A 85 27.44 -8.19 -7.76
N HIS A 86 28.03 -7.15 -7.16
CA HIS A 86 29.19 -6.48 -7.76
C HIS A 86 30.07 -5.75 -6.73
N GLU A 87 31.34 -5.61 -7.09
CA GLU A 87 32.32 -4.77 -6.38
C GLU A 87 32.60 -3.51 -7.21
N PRO A 88 32.53 -2.28 -6.67
CA PRO A 88 32.65 -1.05 -7.46
C PRO A 88 34.00 -0.93 -8.18
N SER A 89 35.07 -1.45 -7.59
CA SER A 89 36.41 -1.43 -8.18
C SER A 89 36.53 -2.26 -9.47
N SER A 90 35.59 -3.17 -9.73
CA SER A 90 35.53 -3.94 -10.98
C SER A 90 34.96 -3.13 -12.15
N ILE A 91 34.26 -2.04 -11.86
CA ILE A 91 33.72 -1.11 -12.83
C ILE A 91 34.81 -0.05 -13.03
N GLY A 92 35.58 -0.15 -14.11
CA GLY A 92 36.79 0.66 -14.34
C GLY A 92 36.60 2.17 -14.21
N SER A 93 37.70 2.94 -14.22
CA SER A 93 37.82 4.38 -13.89
C SER A 93 37.00 5.40 -14.72
N MET A 94 35.88 5.00 -15.33
CA MET A 94 34.81 5.88 -15.82
C MET A 94 34.02 6.57 -14.70
N ALA A 95 34.39 6.39 -13.43
CA ALA A 95 33.86 7.11 -12.28
C ALA A 95 34.74 8.31 -11.92
N LEU A 96 34.94 9.28 -12.82
CA LEU A 96 35.63 10.55 -12.49
C LEU A 96 34.84 11.45 -11.51
N THR A 97 33.85 10.91 -10.81
CA THR A 97 33.12 11.51 -9.68
C THR A 97 32.80 10.47 -8.59
N GLU A 98 33.59 9.40 -8.44
CA GLU A 98 33.40 8.35 -7.43
C GLU A 98 33.12 8.94 -6.04
N SER A 99 33.88 9.97 -5.65
CA SER A 99 33.69 10.70 -4.39
C SER A 99 32.34 11.44 -4.31
N ALA A 100 31.86 12.07 -5.38
CA ALA A 100 30.58 12.79 -5.40
C ALA A 100 29.36 11.85 -5.49
N LEU A 101 29.48 10.73 -6.21
CA LEU A 101 28.46 9.68 -6.25
C LEU A 101 28.43 8.84 -4.97
N SER A 102 29.57 8.68 -4.28
CA SER A 102 29.60 7.99 -2.98
C SER A 102 28.83 8.72 -1.88
N GLN A 103 28.71 10.05 -2.00
CA GLN A 103 27.99 10.91 -1.06
C GLN A 103 26.47 10.84 -1.23
N HIS A 104 25.97 10.57 -2.45
CA HIS A 104 24.54 10.40 -2.74
C HIS A 104 24.10 8.95 -2.96
N GLY A 105 25.05 8.02 -3.08
CA GLY A 105 24.79 6.60 -3.24
C GLY A 105 24.14 6.06 -1.96
N LEU A 106 22.93 5.50 -2.10
CA LEU A 106 22.01 5.06 -1.03
C LEU A 106 21.00 6.11 -0.53
N SER A 107 20.54 6.99 -1.43
CA SER A 107 19.39 7.84 -1.13
C SER A 107 18.14 6.97 -0.90
N LYS A 108 17.53 7.13 0.27
CA LYS A 108 16.24 6.52 0.62
C LYS A 108 15.12 7.41 0.12
N VAL A 109 14.22 6.85 -0.67
CA VAL A 109 13.07 7.57 -1.23
C VAL A 109 11.78 6.97 -0.71
N VAL A 110 10.84 7.85 -0.38
CA VAL A 110 9.47 7.47 0.02
C VAL A 110 8.63 7.45 -1.25
N TYR A 111 7.94 6.33 -1.49
CA TYR A 111 7.06 6.20 -2.66
C TYR A 111 5.59 6.13 -2.27
N SER A 112 5.26 5.85 -1.00
CA SER A 112 3.88 5.83 -0.51
C SER A 112 3.85 6.09 0.99
N GLY A 113 2.92 6.95 1.42
CA GLY A 113 2.69 7.32 2.81
C GLY A 113 3.59 8.48 3.31
N PRO A 114 3.38 8.92 4.56
CA PRO A 114 2.36 8.43 5.49
C PRO A 114 0.94 8.77 5.03
N HIS A 115 0.02 7.83 5.22
CA HIS A 115 -1.40 7.99 4.86
C HIS A 115 -2.23 8.25 6.12
N PRO A 116 -3.15 9.23 6.11
CA PRO A 116 -4.00 9.53 7.26
C PRO A 116 -5.20 8.57 7.34
N GLN A 117 -5.59 8.20 8.56
CA GLN A 117 -6.82 7.44 8.80
C GLN A 117 -8.05 8.23 8.32
N ARG A 118 -9.05 7.50 7.82
CA ARG A 118 -10.29 8.08 7.32
C ARG A 118 -11.50 7.47 8.03
N GLU A 119 -12.48 8.31 8.35
CA GLU A 119 -13.76 7.89 8.95
C GLU A 119 -14.83 7.62 7.89
N MET A 120 -14.67 8.17 6.67
CA MET A 120 -15.61 8.01 5.56
C MET A 120 -14.89 8.15 4.21
N LEU A 121 -15.38 7.44 3.19
CA LEU A 121 -14.95 7.69 1.82
C LEU A 121 -15.72 8.90 1.25
N THR A 122 -14.97 9.82 0.66
CA THR A 122 -15.48 11.03 0.03
C THR A 122 -14.99 11.09 -1.41
N ALA A 123 -15.61 11.93 -2.23
CA ALA A 123 -15.18 12.12 -3.61
C ALA A 123 -13.70 12.55 -3.74
N GLN A 124 -13.14 13.19 -2.71
CA GLN A 124 -11.76 13.67 -2.68
C GLN A 124 -10.74 12.58 -2.30
N ASN A 125 -11.10 11.64 -1.41
CA ASN A 125 -10.15 10.67 -0.84
C ASN A 125 -10.30 9.24 -1.40
N ARG A 126 -11.38 8.95 -2.14
CA ARG A 126 -11.68 7.58 -2.61
C ARG A 126 -10.68 6.99 -3.62
N TYR A 127 -9.73 7.78 -4.10
CA TYR A 127 -8.66 7.37 -5.03
C TYR A 127 -7.24 7.58 -4.46
N THR A 128 -7.14 8.00 -3.19
CA THR A 128 -5.87 8.34 -2.53
C THR A 128 -5.47 7.31 -1.49
#